data_AF-A0AAD9QZ95-F1
#
_entry.id   AF-A0AAD9QZ95-F1
#
_cell.length_a   1.000
_cell.length_b   1.000
_cell.length_c   1.000
_cell.angle_alpha   90.00
_cell.angle_beta   90.00
_cell.angle_gamma   90.00
#
_symmetry.space_group_name_H-M   'P 1'
#
loop_
_entity.id
_entity.type
_entity.pdbx_description
1 polymer ?
#
loop_
_entity_poly.entity_id
_entity_poly.type
_entity_poly.pdbx_seq_one_letter_code
_entity_poly.pdbx_strand_id
1 'polypeptide(L)'
;MSFSEYKENISDGDTVILYLGHNTMQAITIMPGKIHQTKYGALPHADMIGRRFGTKMFSKNRKGWVYLLHPTPELWTVNLRHRTQILYTTDISMVILKLALKPGSIVVESGTGSGSMSHSLIRTIAPTGHLHTFEFHAERAEIARKEFEHHKIADLVTVTCRDVCKEGFGLSKVADAVFLDLPGPWDAIQSSKEALKSEGGRFCSFSPCIEQVQKTCEALRSHGFRDITVMECLSRSFEVKTIPFQVPYLGPTSTTKLPEQPPSSRKRKLESEGDSSTVNASTPQGNVAISDDTAHALLSLSENVQTDEKLVDEQVDCKAAMETSLPRPLTEVTDTDPATGLVRNVRAIMSQKANKTNILTGRPLKDMTGHTGYLTFATLYAQCKSSEAKCDEEEAE
;
A
#
# COMPACT_ATOMS: atom_id res chain seq x y z
N MET A 1 28.44 -2.24 -4.89
CA MET A 1 27.13 -2.35 -5.54
C MET A 1 26.50 -0.98 -5.64
N SER A 2 25.66 -0.69 -6.63
CA SER A 2 24.81 0.50 -6.57
C SER A 2 23.36 0.08 -6.42
N PHE A 3 22.58 0.86 -5.67
CA PHE A 3 21.11 0.76 -5.67
C PHE A 3 20.49 1.24 -6.99
N SER A 4 21.31 1.81 -7.89
CA SER A 4 20.91 2.35 -9.19
C SER A 4 20.97 1.33 -10.33
N GLU A 5 21.84 0.32 -10.25
CA GLU A 5 22.07 -0.64 -11.34
C GLU A 5 22.13 -2.08 -10.83
N TYR A 6 21.65 -3.01 -11.66
CA TYR A 6 21.72 -4.43 -11.35
C TYR A 6 23.12 -4.98 -11.60
N LYS A 7 23.62 -5.70 -10.60
CA LYS A 7 24.85 -6.49 -10.68
C LYS A 7 24.53 -7.97 -10.75
N GLU A 8 25.31 -8.73 -11.53
CA GLU A 8 25.13 -10.18 -11.62
C GLU A 8 25.69 -10.92 -10.40
N ASN A 9 26.96 -10.67 -10.05
CA ASN A 9 27.68 -11.42 -9.03
C ASN A 9 27.98 -10.57 -7.77
N ILE A 10 27.97 -11.22 -6.61
CA ILE A 10 28.29 -10.62 -5.32
C ILE A 10 29.80 -10.38 -5.20
N SER A 11 30.21 -9.23 -4.67
CA SER A 11 31.61 -8.93 -4.36
C SER A 11 31.79 -8.41 -2.93
N ASP A 12 33.04 -8.13 -2.54
CA ASP A 12 33.34 -7.47 -1.27
C ASP A 12 32.72 -6.07 -1.19
N GLY A 13 32.25 -5.69 -0.01
CA GLY A 13 31.62 -4.40 0.30
C GLY A 13 30.18 -4.24 -0.22
N ASP A 14 29.63 -5.27 -0.87
CA ASP A 14 28.27 -5.25 -1.39
C ASP A 14 27.23 -5.41 -0.27
N THR A 15 26.14 -4.63 -0.30
CA THR A 15 24.95 -4.85 0.54
C THR A 15 24.07 -5.95 -0.05
N VAL A 16 23.88 -7.06 0.66
CA VAL A 16 23.04 -8.20 0.21
C VAL A 16 21.82 -8.33 1.10
N ILE A 17 20.65 -8.56 0.50
CA ILE A 17 19.43 -8.88 1.25
C ILE A 17 19.33 -10.39 1.39
N LEU A 18 19.51 -10.89 2.62
CA LEU A 18 19.23 -12.27 2.95
C LEU A 18 17.73 -12.47 3.06
N TYR A 19 17.17 -13.32 2.21
CA TYR A 19 15.77 -13.73 2.32
C TYR A 19 15.67 -15.05 3.09
N LEU A 20 15.17 -14.97 4.33
CA LEU A 20 14.95 -16.10 5.22
C LEU A 20 13.51 -16.61 5.15
N GLY A 21 12.57 -15.79 4.68
CA GLY A 21 11.16 -16.12 4.51
C GLY A 21 10.34 -14.86 4.25
N HIS A 22 9.03 -15.03 4.01
CA HIS A 22 8.14 -13.94 3.59
C HIS A 22 8.21 -12.70 4.51
N ASN A 23 8.27 -12.91 5.82
CA ASN A 23 8.31 -11.83 6.82
C ASN A 23 9.69 -11.69 7.49
N THR A 24 10.72 -12.34 6.96
CA THR A 24 12.04 -12.33 7.59
C THR A 24 13.10 -12.16 6.53
N MET A 25 13.59 -10.94 6.42
CA MET A 25 14.72 -10.57 5.59
C MET A 25 15.75 -9.87 6.48
N GLN A 26 17.00 -9.79 6.02
CA GLN A 26 18.05 -9.01 6.68
C GLN A 26 18.98 -8.40 5.65
N ALA A 27 19.29 -7.11 5.77
CA ALA A 27 20.36 -6.47 5.01
C ALA A 27 21.71 -6.74 5.69
N ILE A 28 22.70 -7.20 4.93
CA ILE A 28 24.06 -7.42 5.41
C ILE A 28 25.08 -6.81 4.46
N THR A 29 26.18 -6.31 5.01
CA THR A 29 27.36 -5.92 4.23
C THR A 29 28.30 -7.11 4.10
N ILE A 30 28.63 -7.48 2.87
CA ILE A 30 29.59 -8.55 2.57
C ILE A 30 30.99 -8.06 2.91
N MET A 31 31.72 -8.88 3.66
CA MET A 31 33.07 -8.62 4.13
C MET A 31 33.80 -9.97 4.25
N PRO A 32 34.93 -10.19 3.57
CA PRO A 32 35.73 -11.40 3.68
C PRO A 32 36.03 -11.77 5.14
N GLY A 33 35.99 -13.06 5.46
CA GLY A 33 36.27 -13.58 6.81
C GLY A 33 35.13 -13.43 7.83
N LYS A 34 34.10 -12.62 7.55
CA LYS A 34 32.93 -12.51 8.44
C LYS A 34 31.95 -13.69 8.23
N ILE A 35 31.26 -14.06 9.30
CA ILE A 35 30.22 -15.09 9.31
C ILE A 35 28.94 -14.46 9.83
N HIS A 36 27.85 -14.61 9.07
CA HIS A 36 26.53 -14.19 9.51
C HIS A 36 25.76 -15.35 10.13
N GLN A 37 25.17 -15.14 11.30
CA GLN A 37 24.40 -16.17 12.00
C GLN A 37 22.92 -16.00 11.74
N THR A 38 22.24 -17.10 11.40
CA THR A 38 20.80 -17.14 11.17
C THR A 38 20.16 -18.30 11.92
N LYS A 39 18.83 -18.30 12.03
CA LYS A 39 18.07 -19.46 12.53
C LYS A 39 18.28 -20.74 11.72
N TYR A 40 18.79 -20.63 10.48
CA TYR A 40 19.10 -21.75 9.60
C TYR A 40 20.56 -22.22 9.69
N GLY A 41 21.39 -21.52 10.47
CA GLY A 41 22.82 -21.81 10.67
C GLY A 41 23.74 -20.68 10.21
N ALA A 42 25.04 -20.95 10.33
CA ALA A 42 26.11 -20.02 9.96
C ALA A 42 26.25 -19.89 8.43
N LEU A 43 26.40 -18.66 7.96
CA LEU A 43 26.60 -18.28 6.57
C LEU A 43 27.91 -17.48 6.43
N PRO A 44 29.03 -18.13 6.05
CA PRO A 44 30.29 -17.43 5.79
C PRO A 44 30.15 -16.48 4.59
N HIS A 45 30.61 -15.24 4.73
CA HIS A 45 30.56 -14.25 3.64
C HIS A 45 31.48 -14.65 2.48
N ALA A 46 32.59 -15.33 2.76
CA ALA A 46 33.50 -15.86 1.74
C ALA A 46 32.78 -16.78 0.74
N ASP A 47 31.78 -17.54 1.21
CA ASP A 47 31.00 -18.44 0.36
C ASP A 47 29.96 -17.69 -0.49
N MET A 48 29.67 -16.43 -0.20
CA MET A 48 28.73 -15.59 -0.94
C MET A 48 29.41 -14.87 -2.11
N ILE A 49 30.69 -14.49 -1.95
CA ILE A 49 31.46 -13.76 -2.95
C ILE A 49 31.58 -14.61 -4.24
N GLY A 50 31.35 -13.98 -5.38
CA GLY A 50 31.36 -14.61 -6.69
C GLY A 50 30.08 -15.34 -7.07
N ARG A 51 29.15 -15.56 -6.13
CA ARG A 51 27.83 -16.12 -6.46
C ARG A 51 26.96 -15.07 -7.14
N ARG A 52 26.07 -15.55 -8.02
CA ARG A 52 25.04 -14.72 -8.65
C ARG A 52 23.96 -14.32 -7.66
N PHE A 53 23.45 -13.10 -7.74
CA PHE A 53 22.23 -12.71 -7.03
C PHE A 53 21.03 -13.59 -7.40
N GLY A 54 20.12 -13.79 -6.47
CA GLY A 54 19.00 -14.73 -6.56
C GLY A 54 19.36 -16.19 -6.26
N THR A 55 20.64 -16.51 -6.01
CA THR A 55 21.06 -17.88 -5.73
C THR A 55 20.58 -18.36 -4.36
N LYS A 56 20.13 -19.62 -4.30
CA LYS A 56 19.88 -20.35 -3.06
C LYS A 56 21.20 -20.78 -2.41
N MET A 57 21.45 -20.34 -1.19
CA MET A 57 22.62 -20.71 -0.40
C MET A 57 22.21 -21.57 0.79
N PHE A 58 22.87 -22.71 0.96
CA PHE A 58 22.70 -23.55 2.15
C PHE A 58 23.60 -23.05 3.28
N SER A 59 23.15 -23.21 4.53
CA SER A 59 23.99 -23.00 5.69
C SER A 59 25.12 -24.03 5.77
N LYS A 60 26.18 -23.72 6.54
CA LYS A 60 27.38 -24.58 6.66
C LYS A 60 27.05 -26.01 7.13
N ASN A 61 26.03 -26.18 7.97
CA ASN A 61 25.58 -27.48 8.46
C ASN A 61 24.51 -28.14 7.56
N ARG A 62 24.16 -27.51 6.42
CA ARG A 62 23.13 -27.91 5.45
C ARG A 62 21.73 -28.18 6.02
N LYS A 63 21.43 -27.67 7.23
CA LYS A 63 20.10 -27.82 7.87
C LYS A 63 19.08 -26.81 7.37
N GLY A 64 19.51 -25.74 6.71
CA GLY A 64 18.62 -24.74 6.14
C GLY A 64 19.26 -23.95 5.01
N TRP A 65 18.51 -23.02 4.45
CA TRP A 65 18.92 -22.25 3.28
C TRP A 65 18.32 -20.84 3.30
N VAL A 66 18.93 -19.95 2.53
CA VAL A 66 18.49 -18.57 2.27
C VAL A 66 18.61 -18.24 0.78
N TYR A 67 17.92 -17.20 0.31
CA TYR A 67 18.23 -16.59 -0.98
C TYR A 67 19.06 -15.31 -0.78
N LEU A 68 20.02 -15.09 -1.67
CA LEU A 68 20.87 -13.89 -1.69
C LEU A 68 20.30 -12.89 -2.69
N LEU A 69 19.49 -11.93 -2.26
CA LEU A 69 18.81 -11.01 -3.16
C LEU A 69 19.63 -9.73 -3.40
N HIS A 70 19.52 -9.20 -4.62
CA HIS A 70 20.04 -7.87 -4.93
C HIS A 70 19.22 -6.84 -4.15
N PRO A 71 19.84 -5.86 -3.49
CA PRO A 71 19.12 -4.80 -2.80
C PRO A 71 18.36 -3.95 -3.81
N THR A 72 17.17 -3.54 -3.40
CA THR A 72 16.38 -2.49 -4.03
C THR A 72 15.91 -1.56 -2.93
N PRO A 73 15.52 -0.31 -3.22
CA PRO A 73 14.93 0.58 -2.24
C PRO A 73 13.78 -0.06 -1.43
N GLU A 74 12.89 -0.85 -2.06
CA GLU A 74 11.79 -1.53 -1.37
C GLU A 74 12.30 -2.56 -0.36
N LEU A 75 13.28 -3.38 -0.77
CA LEU A 75 13.88 -4.36 0.14
C LEU A 75 14.67 -3.66 1.24
N TRP A 76 15.34 -2.56 0.93
CA TRP A 76 16.05 -1.76 1.92
C TRP A 76 15.11 -1.12 2.93
N THR A 77 14.00 -0.53 2.50
CA THR A 77 12.96 0.04 3.39
C THR A 77 12.51 -0.96 4.47
N VAL A 78 12.37 -2.24 4.12
CA VAL A 78 11.94 -3.28 5.07
C VAL A 78 13.08 -3.78 5.98
N ASN A 79 14.34 -3.54 5.61
CA ASN A 79 15.52 -4.13 6.25
C ASN A 79 16.51 -3.15 6.85
N LEU A 80 16.31 -1.85 6.62
CA LEU A 80 17.18 -0.80 7.12
C LEU A 80 17.08 -0.70 8.64
N ARG A 81 18.14 -0.18 9.26
CA ARG A 81 18.12 0.08 10.70
C ARG A 81 17.34 1.36 10.97
N HIS A 82 16.16 1.23 11.58
CA HIS A 82 15.34 2.37 11.95
C HIS A 82 16.07 3.26 12.98
N ARG A 83 16.28 4.53 12.61
CA ARG A 83 16.69 5.61 13.51
C ARG A 83 15.54 6.54 13.83
N THR A 84 14.56 6.56 12.95
CA THR A 84 13.34 7.35 12.99
C THR A 84 12.18 6.49 12.49
N GLN A 85 10.97 7.01 12.63
CA GLN A 85 9.85 6.55 11.83
C GLN A 85 10.18 6.79 10.33
N ILE A 86 9.77 5.88 9.43
CA ILE A 86 10.16 5.91 7.99
C ILE A 86 8.96 5.77 7.08
N LEU A 87 8.87 6.44 5.93
CA LEU A 87 7.83 6.04 4.97
C LEU A 87 8.06 4.64 4.41
N TYR A 88 6.97 3.89 4.23
CA TYR A 88 6.95 2.60 3.55
C TYR A 88 6.58 2.74 2.08
N THR A 89 6.78 1.66 1.31
CA THR A 89 6.65 1.63 -0.15
C THR A 89 5.31 2.17 -0.67
N THR A 90 4.19 1.94 0.04
CA THR A 90 2.87 2.44 -0.39
C THR A 90 2.87 3.97 -0.49
N ASP A 91 3.21 4.68 0.58
CA ASP A 91 3.26 6.14 0.58
C ASP A 91 4.34 6.67 -0.36
N ILE A 92 5.54 6.07 -0.31
CA ILE A 92 6.67 6.43 -1.19
C ILE A 92 6.25 6.37 -2.66
N SER A 93 5.55 5.30 -3.07
CA SER A 93 5.11 5.13 -4.46
C SER A 93 4.14 6.24 -4.88
N MET A 94 3.22 6.63 -4.00
CA MET A 94 2.28 7.71 -4.30
C MET A 94 3.00 9.06 -4.35
N VAL A 95 3.93 9.33 -3.45
CA VAL A 95 4.71 10.57 -3.45
C VAL A 95 5.51 10.70 -4.74
N ILE A 96 6.26 9.65 -5.12
CA ILE A 96 7.05 9.63 -6.36
C ILE A 96 6.18 9.96 -7.58
N LEU A 97 5.03 9.30 -7.70
CA LEU A 97 4.12 9.49 -8.82
C LEU A 97 3.49 10.89 -8.82
N LYS A 98 2.98 11.36 -7.69
CA LYS A 98 2.27 12.65 -7.57
C LYS A 98 3.19 13.86 -7.64
N LEU A 99 4.47 13.69 -7.32
CA LEU A 99 5.51 14.70 -7.57
C LEU A 99 6.06 14.64 -9.01
N ALA A 100 5.58 13.72 -9.85
CA ALA A 100 6.01 13.55 -11.24
C ALA A 100 7.54 13.35 -11.40
N LEU A 101 8.14 12.64 -10.44
CA LEU A 101 9.59 12.41 -10.43
C LEU A 101 10.00 11.47 -11.56
N LYS A 102 11.13 11.78 -12.18
CA LYS A 102 11.69 11.05 -13.32
C LYS A 102 13.22 11.20 -13.34
N PRO A 103 13.93 10.42 -14.17
CA PRO A 103 15.34 10.64 -14.40
C PRO A 103 15.65 12.11 -14.73
N GLY A 104 16.61 12.71 -14.04
CA GLY A 104 16.96 14.12 -14.20
C GLY A 104 16.25 15.10 -13.25
N SER A 105 15.24 14.67 -12.49
CA SER A 105 14.59 15.53 -11.50
C SER A 105 15.56 15.96 -10.39
N ILE A 106 15.53 17.24 -10.02
CA ILE A 106 16.20 17.75 -8.82
C ILE A 106 15.16 17.83 -7.69
N VAL A 107 15.42 17.13 -6.59
CA VAL A 107 14.47 16.99 -5.49
C VAL A 107 15.07 17.53 -4.20
N VAL A 108 14.27 18.25 -3.44
CA VAL A 108 14.59 18.66 -2.06
C VAL A 108 13.81 17.77 -1.09
N GLU A 109 14.50 17.21 -0.11
CA GLU A 109 13.94 16.36 0.94
C GLU A 109 14.30 16.91 2.33
N SER A 110 13.36 16.93 3.26
CA SER A 110 13.67 17.14 4.69
C SER A 110 12.55 16.57 5.55
N GLY A 111 12.77 15.73 6.56
CA GLY A 111 14.05 15.23 7.07
C GLY A 111 14.58 13.99 6.36
N THR A 112 15.91 13.82 6.29
CA THR A 112 16.55 12.59 5.77
C THR A 112 16.18 11.35 6.61
N GLY A 113 16.12 11.49 7.93
CA GLY A 113 15.72 10.43 8.86
C GLY A 113 16.55 9.16 8.72
N SER A 114 15.89 8.04 8.43
CA SER A 114 16.55 6.75 8.21
C SER A 114 16.87 6.45 6.73
N GLY A 115 16.62 7.39 5.82
CA GLY A 115 16.95 7.28 4.40
C GLY A 115 16.05 6.36 3.57
N SER A 116 14.90 5.92 4.08
CA SER A 116 13.94 5.07 3.33
C SER A 116 13.45 5.75 2.04
N MET A 117 12.95 6.99 2.19
CA MET A 117 12.48 7.80 1.08
C MET A 117 13.63 8.21 0.16
N SER A 118 14.77 8.63 0.73
CA SER A 118 15.97 9.03 -0.02
C SER A 118 16.44 7.96 -1.02
N HIS A 119 16.50 6.68 -0.63
CA HIS A 119 16.90 5.60 -1.56
C HIS A 119 15.93 5.45 -2.75
N SER A 120 14.64 5.60 -2.50
CA SER A 120 13.61 5.49 -3.53
C SER A 120 13.62 6.71 -4.47
N LEU A 121 13.85 7.90 -3.91
CA LEU A 121 14.07 9.13 -4.67
C LEU A 121 15.29 9.01 -5.58
N ILE A 122 16.46 8.65 -5.01
CA ILE A 122 17.71 8.54 -5.76
C ILE A 122 17.58 7.57 -6.94
N ARG A 123 17.00 6.39 -6.73
CA ARG A 123 16.75 5.44 -7.83
C ARG A 123 15.90 6.06 -8.93
N THR A 124 14.89 6.84 -8.58
CA THR A 124 13.93 7.39 -9.54
C THR A 124 14.54 8.51 -10.38
N ILE A 125 15.41 9.33 -9.76
CA ILE A 125 16.00 10.51 -10.40
C ILE A 125 17.33 10.22 -11.10
N ALA A 126 17.96 9.09 -10.78
CA ALA A 126 19.16 8.62 -11.48
C ALA A 126 18.92 8.47 -13.00
N PRO A 127 19.97 8.62 -13.84
CA PRO A 127 21.36 8.91 -13.48
C PRO A 127 21.72 10.40 -13.48
N THR A 128 20.82 11.28 -13.95
CA THR A 128 21.12 12.70 -14.19
C THR A 128 20.46 13.67 -13.20
N GLY A 129 19.61 13.18 -12.31
CA GLY A 129 18.97 13.98 -11.28
C GLY A 129 19.83 14.12 -10.03
N HIS A 130 19.36 14.89 -9.05
CA HIS A 130 20.09 15.11 -7.80
C HIS A 130 19.13 15.29 -6.62
N LEU A 131 19.47 14.71 -5.47
CA LEU A 131 18.73 14.85 -4.22
C LEU A 131 19.47 15.79 -3.26
N HIS A 132 18.85 16.90 -2.90
CA HIS A 132 19.29 17.72 -1.78
C HIS A 132 18.48 17.34 -0.54
N THR A 133 19.08 16.62 0.39
CA THR A 133 18.40 16.18 1.61
C THR A 133 18.97 16.88 2.84
N PHE A 134 18.08 17.22 3.78
CA PHE A 134 18.41 17.98 4.98
C PHE A 134 18.01 17.20 6.23
N GLU A 135 18.89 17.21 7.23
CA GLU A 135 18.66 16.59 8.53
C GLU A 135 19.17 17.53 9.63
N PHE A 136 18.32 17.84 10.61
CA PHE A 136 18.71 18.79 11.67
C PHE A 136 19.65 18.15 12.71
N HIS A 137 19.61 16.83 12.87
CA HIS A 137 20.42 16.10 13.84
C HIS A 137 21.75 15.64 13.23
N ALA A 138 22.85 16.28 13.65
CA ALA A 138 24.19 16.06 13.09
C ALA A 138 24.62 14.60 13.02
N GLU A 139 24.39 13.81 14.07
CA GLU A 139 24.75 12.38 14.08
C GLU A 139 23.97 11.58 13.01
N ARG A 140 22.68 11.87 12.82
CA ARG A 140 21.85 11.18 11.82
C ARG A 140 22.28 11.56 10.41
N ALA A 141 22.59 12.85 10.19
CA ALA A 141 23.12 13.32 8.92
C ALA A 141 24.42 12.60 8.55
N GLU A 142 25.32 12.42 9.52
CA GLU A 142 26.59 11.75 9.31
C GLU A 142 26.44 10.25 9.04
N ILE A 143 25.54 9.57 9.75
CA ILE A 143 25.21 8.17 9.48
C ILE A 143 24.64 8.02 8.06
N ALA A 144 23.73 8.92 7.65
CA ALA A 144 23.13 8.89 6.33
C ALA A 144 24.19 9.08 5.21
N ARG A 145 25.14 10.02 5.39
CA ARG A 145 26.26 10.19 4.44
C ARG A 145 27.06 8.90 4.25
N LYS A 146 27.47 8.29 5.35
CA LYS A 146 28.22 7.02 5.32
C LYS A 146 27.43 5.90 4.65
N GLU A 147 26.12 5.83 4.89
CA GLU A 147 25.25 4.86 4.22
C GLU A 147 25.18 5.12 2.70
N PHE A 148 25.00 6.37 2.27
CA PHE A 148 24.96 6.70 0.84
C PHE A 148 26.29 6.47 0.13
N GLU A 149 27.42 6.74 0.79
CA GLU A 149 28.75 6.39 0.31
C GLU A 149 28.92 4.87 0.19
N HIS A 150 28.57 4.14 1.24
CA HIS A 150 28.65 2.68 1.27
C HIS A 150 27.81 2.03 0.15
N HIS A 151 26.63 2.58 -0.10
CA HIS A 151 25.71 2.14 -1.13
C HIS A 151 26.05 2.64 -2.55
N LYS A 152 27.14 3.39 -2.69
CA LYS A 152 27.63 3.95 -3.96
C LYS A 152 26.58 4.78 -4.70
N ILE A 153 25.86 5.60 -3.94
CA ILE A 153 24.85 6.53 -4.46
C ILE A 153 25.10 7.97 -4.01
N ALA A 154 26.22 8.25 -3.33
CA ALA A 154 26.59 9.57 -2.84
C ALA A 154 26.69 10.63 -3.95
N ASP A 155 27.04 10.25 -5.18
CA ASP A 155 27.15 11.19 -6.31
C ASP A 155 25.81 11.84 -6.68
N LEU A 156 24.68 11.21 -6.32
CA LEU A 156 23.33 11.67 -6.63
C LEU A 156 22.64 12.36 -5.43
N VAL A 157 23.34 12.51 -4.30
CA VAL A 157 22.75 13.06 -3.08
C VAL A 157 23.70 13.96 -2.31
N THR A 158 23.20 15.11 -1.86
CA THR A 158 23.89 15.99 -0.92
C THR A 158 23.13 16.05 0.39
N VAL A 159 23.76 15.58 1.47
CA VAL A 159 23.20 15.61 2.83
C VAL A 159 23.72 16.82 3.59
N THR A 160 22.82 17.74 3.94
CA THR A 160 23.16 18.95 4.69
C THR A 160 22.62 18.88 6.12
N CYS A 161 23.47 19.13 7.12
CA CYS A 161 23.01 19.23 8.49
C CYS A 161 22.45 20.64 8.74
N ARG A 162 21.12 20.80 8.86
CA ARG A 162 20.47 22.11 8.94
C ARG A 162 19.06 22.03 9.53
N ASP A 163 18.66 23.05 10.30
CA ASP A 163 17.26 23.29 10.69
C ASP A 163 16.54 24.08 9.58
N VAL A 164 15.88 23.37 8.67
CA VAL A 164 15.23 23.98 7.49
C VAL A 164 14.02 24.86 7.85
N CYS A 165 13.41 24.68 9.02
CA CYS A 165 12.30 25.50 9.48
C CYS A 165 12.77 26.91 9.88
N LYS A 166 14.02 27.05 10.33
CA LYS A 166 14.60 28.35 10.73
C LYS A 166 15.51 28.96 9.68
N GLU A 167 16.32 28.13 9.03
CA GLU A 167 17.41 28.59 8.14
C GLU A 167 17.08 28.42 6.65
N GLY A 168 15.95 27.79 6.34
CA GLY A 168 15.57 27.40 4.97
C GLY A 168 16.54 26.40 4.34
N PHE A 169 16.35 26.11 3.04
CA PHE A 169 17.19 25.14 2.34
C PHE A 169 18.53 25.72 1.87
N GLY A 170 18.65 27.04 1.79
CA GLY A 170 19.83 27.69 1.17
C GLY A 170 19.94 27.40 -0.34
N LEU A 171 18.83 27.02 -0.98
CA LEU A 171 18.73 26.73 -2.41
C LEU A 171 17.75 27.71 -3.04
N SER A 172 18.00 28.11 -4.29
CA SER A 172 17.11 29.02 -5.01
C SER A 172 16.90 28.57 -6.44
N LYS A 173 15.63 28.32 -6.81
CA LYS A 173 15.19 28.04 -8.18
C LYS A 173 15.89 26.87 -8.87
N VAL A 174 16.17 25.80 -8.14
CA VAL A 174 16.85 24.60 -8.66
C VAL A 174 15.99 23.35 -8.65
N ALA A 175 15.01 23.25 -7.76
CA ALA A 175 14.26 22.01 -7.52
C ALA A 175 13.02 21.89 -8.41
N ASP A 176 12.78 20.69 -8.93
CA ASP A 176 11.52 20.31 -9.59
C ASP A 176 10.44 19.92 -8.57
N ALA A 177 10.88 19.35 -7.44
CA ALA A 177 9.98 18.90 -6.39
C ALA A 177 10.57 19.07 -4.98
N VAL A 178 9.67 19.25 -4.01
CA VAL A 178 9.99 19.28 -2.57
C VAL A 178 9.15 18.23 -1.84
N PHE A 179 9.79 17.45 -0.97
CA PHE A 179 9.15 16.52 -0.07
C PHE A 179 9.52 16.83 1.39
N LEU A 180 8.52 17.03 2.25
CA LEU A 180 8.71 17.31 3.67
C LEU A 180 8.14 16.19 4.56
N ASP A 181 8.97 15.69 5.47
CA ASP A 181 8.62 14.84 6.62
C ASP A 181 9.20 15.51 7.86
N LEU A 182 8.45 16.48 8.40
CA LEU A 182 8.85 17.36 9.50
C LEU A 182 7.70 17.49 10.51
N PRO A 183 7.98 17.79 11.79
CA PRO A 183 6.93 18.10 12.77
C PRO A 183 6.16 19.38 12.45
N GLY A 184 6.84 20.38 11.87
CA GLY A 184 6.30 21.69 11.51
C GLY A 184 6.59 22.05 10.05
N PRO A 185 5.99 21.36 9.07
CA PRO A 185 6.29 21.58 7.66
C PRO A 185 5.84 22.97 7.18
N TRP A 186 4.85 23.59 7.85
CA TRP A 186 4.35 24.92 7.50
C TRP A 186 5.42 26.02 7.60
N ASP A 187 6.39 25.87 8.51
CA ASP A 187 7.48 26.83 8.69
C ASP A 187 8.50 26.78 7.52
N ALA A 188 8.56 25.66 6.79
CA ALA A 188 9.48 25.47 5.67
C ALA A 188 8.85 25.76 4.29
N ILE A 189 7.58 26.17 4.21
CA ILE A 189 6.88 26.37 2.93
C ILE A 189 7.47 27.54 2.14
N GLN A 190 7.81 28.65 2.79
CA GLN A 190 8.44 29.79 2.11
C GLN A 190 9.78 29.36 1.47
N SER A 191 10.62 28.66 2.24
CA SER A 191 11.88 28.09 1.74
C SER A 191 11.64 27.07 0.61
N SER A 192 10.54 26.32 0.67
CA SER A 192 10.17 25.36 -0.39
C SER A 192 9.86 26.10 -1.69
N LYS A 193 9.10 27.19 -1.62
CA LYS A 193 8.81 28.06 -2.77
C LYS A 193 10.08 28.66 -3.37
N GLU A 194 11.02 29.09 -2.53
CA GLU A 194 12.29 29.66 -2.98
C GLU A 194 13.19 28.62 -3.67
N ALA A 195 13.20 27.38 -3.18
CA ALA A 195 14.00 26.30 -3.75
C ALA A 195 13.45 25.80 -5.10
N LEU A 196 12.12 25.80 -5.28
CA LEU A 196 11.46 25.40 -6.52
C LEU A 196 11.81 26.33 -7.69
N LYS A 197 11.95 25.74 -8.88
CA LYS A 197 12.23 26.47 -10.14
C LYS A 197 11.17 27.55 -10.43
N SER A 198 11.59 28.59 -11.15
CA SER A 198 10.72 29.71 -11.54
C SER A 198 9.54 29.31 -12.44
N GLU A 199 9.74 28.25 -13.22
CA GLU A 199 8.78 27.60 -14.11
C GLU A 199 7.71 26.81 -13.33
N GLY A 200 7.87 26.71 -12.01
CA GLY A 200 6.99 25.98 -11.12
C GLY A 200 7.60 24.65 -10.66
N GLY A 201 6.81 23.93 -9.87
CA GLY A 201 7.22 22.65 -9.31
C GLY A 201 6.16 22.02 -8.42
N ARG A 202 6.47 20.86 -7.87
CA ARG A 202 5.54 20.05 -7.07
C ARG A 202 5.98 19.99 -5.62
N PHE A 203 5.01 19.99 -4.72
CA PHE A 203 5.24 19.92 -3.28
C PHE A 203 4.47 18.75 -2.70
N CYS A 204 5.08 18.09 -1.72
CA CYS A 204 4.42 17.11 -0.87
C CYS A 204 4.91 17.27 0.58
N SER A 205 3.99 17.20 1.53
CA SER A 205 4.29 17.05 2.96
C SER A 205 3.62 15.81 3.51
N PHE A 206 4.31 15.08 4.37
CA PHE A 206 3.75 14.02 5.20
C PHE A 206 3.50 14.55 6.62
N SER A 207 2.31 14.29 7.16
CA SER A 207 1.92 14.69 8.52
C SER A 207 1.03 13.62 9.17
N PRO A 208 1.35 13.13 10.38
CA PRO A 208 0.51 12.14 11.06
C PRO A 208 -0.80 12.72 11.60
N CYS A 209 -0.82 14.00 12.01
CA CYS A 209 -1.98 14.63 12.65
C CYS A 209 -2.70 15.58 11.70
N ILE A 210 -4.04 15.62 11.77
CA ILE A 210 -4.85 16.43 10.86
C ILE A 210 -4.68 17.94 11.11
N GLU A 211 -4.34 18.35 12.34
CA GLU A 211 -4.06 19.73 12.71
C GLU A 211 -2.77 20.23 12.05
N GLN A 212 -1.79 19.35 11.85
CA GLN A 212 -0.58 19.66 11.10
C GLN A 212 -0.91 19.86 9.61
N VAL A 213 -1.81 19.04 9.06
CA VAL A 213 -2.31 19.19 7.68
C VAL A 213 -3.01 20.53 7.50
N GLN A 214 -3.89 20.91 8.43
CA GLN A 214 -4.60 22.20 8.38
C GLN A 214 -3.64 23.39 8.28
N LYS A 215 -2.66 23.46 9.19
CA LYS A 215 -1.63 24.51 9.19
C LYS A 215 -0.80 24.52 7.90
N THR A 216 -0.46 23.33 7.40
CA THR A 216 0.29 23.19 6.14
C THR A 216 -0.53 23.72 4.96
N CYS A 217 -1.80 23.37 4.86
CA CYS A 217 -2.70 23.85 3.81
C CYS A 217 -2.89 25.37 3.85
N GLU A 218 -3.05 25.96 5.03
CA GLU A 218 -3.15 27.42 5.20
C GLU A 218 -1.88 28.13 4.72
N ALA A 219 -0.72 27.64 5.15
CA ALA A 219 0.56 28.21 4.75
C ALA A 219 0.85 27.96 3.25
N LEU A 220 0.43 26.85 2.65
CA LEU A 220 0.54 26.63 1.21
C LEU A 220 -0.25 27.69 0.44
N ARG A 221 -1.50 27.96 0.86
CA ARG A 221 -2.35 28.99 0.23
C ARG A 221 -1.75 30.39 0.35
N SER A 222 -1.27 30.76 1.54
CA SER A 222 -0.70 32.10 1.76
C SER A 222 0.57 32.34 0.92
N HIS A 223 1.31 31.29 0.60
CA HIS A 223 2.52 31.37 -0.24
C HIS A 223 2.24 31.19 -1.75
N GLY A 224 0.98 31.03 -2.15
CA GLY A 224 0.57 30.98 -3.55
C GLY A 224 0.64 29.61 -4.21
N PHE A 225 0.76 28.53 -3.44
CA PHE A 225 0.57 27.17 -3.96
C PHE A 225 -0.91 26.93 -4.32
N ARG A 226 -1.12 26.11 -5.35
CA ARG A 226 -2.43 25.74 -5.91
C ARG A 226 -2.59 24.22 -5.93
N ASP A 227 -3.77 23.74 -6.32
CA ASP A 227 -4.15 22.32 -6.40
C ASP A 227 -3.86 21.52 -5.12
N ILE A 228 -4.10 22.16 -3.97
CA ILE A 228 -3.81 21.56 -2.67
C ILE A 228 -4.75 20.36 -2.47
N THR A 229 -4.16 19.18 -2.39
CA THR A 229 -4.88 17.91 -2.26
C THR A 229 -4.32 17.11 -1.10
N VAL A 230 -5.17 16.70 -0.17
CA VAL A 230 -4.80 15.85 0.96
C VAL A 230 -5.25 14.42 0.67
N MET A 231 -4.37 13.44 0.89
CA MET A 231 -4.63 12.03 0.64
C MET A 231 -4.12 11.16 1.80
N GLU A 232 -4.79 10.04 2.02
CA GLU A 232 -4.32 8.94 2.87
C GLU A 232 -4.29 7.67 2.01
N CYS A 233 -3.26 6.84 2.19
CA CYS A 233 -3.12 5.56 1.48
C CYS A 233 -3.12 4.37 2.45
N LEU A 234 -4.20 3.60 2.44
CA LEU A 234 -4.32 2.38 3.24
C LEU A 234 -4.04 1.14 2.37
N SER A 235 -2.91 0.49 2.61
CA SER A 235 -2.58 -0.79 1.99
C SER A 235 -3.10 -1.95 2.83
N ARG A 236 -3.57 -3.03 2.19
CA ARG A 236 -3.96 -4.27 2.86
C ARG A 236 -3.51 -5.49 2.07
N SER A 237 -2.67 -6.32 2.67
CA SER A 237 -2.22 -7.58 2.07
C SER A 237 -3.16 -8.73 2.41
N PHE A 238 -3.37 -9.63 1.46
CA PHE A 238 -4.20 -10.82 1.63
C PHE A 238 -3.36 -12.08 1.50
N GLU A 239 -3.53 -12.99 2.44
CA GLU A 239 -3.00 -14.36 2.37
C GLU A 239 -4.07 -15.26 1.75
N VAL A 240 -3.70 -15.97 0.69
CA VAL A 240 -4.61 -16.92 0.04
C VAL A 240 -4.60 -18.22 0.85
N LYS A 241 -5.77 -18.61 1.39
CA LYS A 241 -5.95 -19.83 2.20
C LYS A 241 -7.07 -20.69 1.67
N THR A 242 -6.86 -22.00 1.73
CA THR A 242 -7.93 -22.97 1.58
C THR A 242 -8.61 -23.16 2.94
N ILE A 243 -9.89 -22.86 3.03
CA ILE A 243 -10.68 -23.10 4.24
C ILE A 243 -11.79 -24.12 3.96
N PRO A 244 -12.12 -24.99 4.93
CA PRO A 244 -13.31 -25.81 4.83
C PRO A 244 -14.53 -24.89 5.01
N PHE A 245 -15.36 -24.79 3.98
CA PHE A 245 -16.63 -24.09 4.04
C PHE A 245 -17.75 -25.11 4.28
N GLN A 246 -18.55 -24.86 5.31
CA GLN A 246 -19.78 -25.60 5.49
C GLN A 246 -20.81 -24.99 4.57
N VAL A 247 -21.15 -25.70 3.50
CA VAL A 247 -22.27 -25.31 2.65
C VAL A 247 -23.55 -25.42 3.50
N PRO A 248 -24.30 -24.32 3.71
CA PRO A 248 -25.58 -24.41 4.39
C PRO A 248 -26.49 -25.35 3.62
N TYR A 249 -27.09 -26.32 4.31
CA TYR A 249 -28.13 -27.14 3.70
C TYR A 249 -29.39 -26.28 3.55
N LEU A 250 -29.61 -25.74 2.35
CA LEU A 250 -30.76 -24.89 2.03
C LEU A 250 -32.06 -25.68 1.77
N GLY A 251 -32.11 -26.94 2.22
CA GLY A 251 -33.18 -27.87 1.89
C GLY A 251 -32.96 -28.57 0.54
N PRO A 252 -33.82 -29.53 0.18
CA PRO A 252 -33.81 -30.08 -1.16
C PRO A 252 -34.08 -28.94 -2.14
N THR A 253 -33.16 -28.70 -3.08
CA THR A 253 -33.47 -27.90 -4.26
C THR A 253 -34.69 -28.55 -4.88
N SER A 254 -35.85 -27.88 -4.83
CA SER A 254 -36.96 -28.27 -5.68
C SER A 254 -36.46 -28.08 -7.10
N THR A 255 -35.90 -29.12 -7.68
CA THR A 255 -35.99 -29.33 -9.11
C THR A 255 -37.47 -29.54 -9.36
N THR A 256 -38.24 -28.45 -9.39
CA THR A 256 -39.35 -28.36 -10.31
C THR A 256 -38.67 -28.60 -11.64
N LYS A 257 -38.69 -29.87 -12.08
CA LYS A 257 -38.51 -30.17 -13.49
C LYS A 257 -39.56 -29.32 -14.17
N LEU A 258 -39.14 -28.16 -14.71
CA LEU A 258 -39.91 -27.50 -15.74
C LEU A 258 -40.22 -28.62 -16.74
N PRO A 259 -41.50 -28.87 -17.05
CA PRO A 259 -41.87 -30.00 -17.89
C PRO A 259 -41.03 -29.95 -19.16
N GLU A 260 -40.31 -31.03 -19.43
CA GLU A 260 -39.60 -31.22 -20.69
C GLU A 260 -40.63 -31.02 -21.80
N GLN A 261 -40.60 -29.86 -22.45
CA GLN A 261 -41.31 -29.72 -23.71
C GLN A 261 -40.62 -30.68 -24.68
N PRO A 262 -41.37 -31.60 -25.32
CA PRO A 262 -40.77 -32.51 -26.28
C PRO A 262 -40.09 -31.69 -27.38
N PRO A 263 -38.89 -32.09 -27.83
CA PRO A 263 -38.18 -31.34 -28.85
C PRO A 263 -39.04 -31.30 -30.11
N SER A 264 -39.48 -30.10 -30.51
CA SER A 264 -40.20 -29.91 -31.76
C SER A 264 -39.24 -30.22 -32.90
N SER A 265 -39.34 -31.42 -33.45
CA SER A 265 -38.60 -31.84 -34.63
C SER A 265 -39.13 -31.10 -35.86
N ARG A 266 -38.67 -29.87 -36.07
CA ARG A 266 -38.71 -29.22 -37.39
C ARG A 266 -37.35 -29.38 -38.03
N LYS A 267 -37.19 -30.48 -38.77
CA LYS A 267 -36.14 -30.63 -39.79
C LYS A 267 -36.27 -29.44 -40.76
N ARG A 268 -35.28 -28.56 -40.80
CA ARG A 268 -35.07 -27.68 -41.94
C ARG A 268 -33.69 -27.99 -42.51
N LYS A 269 -33.75 -28.74 -43.61
CA LYS A 269 -32.66 -29.04 -44.53
C LYS A 269 -32.24 -27.69 -45.14
N LEU A 270 -30.97 -27.31 -45.06
CA LEU A 270 -30.43 -26.29 -45.96
C LEU A 270 -29.07 -26.75 -46.46
N GLU A 271 -28.99 -26.78 -47.78
CA GLU A 271 -27.88 -27.18 -48.62
C GLU A 271 -26.78 -26.12 -48.60
N SER A 272 -25.55 -26.59 -48.83
CA SER A 272 -24.37 -25.77 -49.07
C SER A 272 -24.45 -25.10 -50.43
N GLU A 273 -24.16 -23.80 -50.51
CA GLU A 273 -23.43 -23.19 -51.64
C GLU A 273 -23.04 -21.73 -51.34
N GLY A 274 -21.83 -21.35 -51.79
CA GLY A 274 -21.58 -20.02 -52.37
C GLY A 274 -21.12 -18.88 -51.46
N ASP A 275 -19.80 -18.84 -51.22
CA ASP A 275 -18.87 -17.73 -51.56
C ASP A 275 -19.06 -16.27 -51.07
N SER A 276 -17.89 -15.64 -50.86
CA SER A 276 -17.58 -14.21 -50.94
C SER A 276 -17.73 -13.27 -49.71
N SER A 277 -16.54 -12.86 -49.26
CA SER A 277 -16.11 -11.46 -49.01
C SER A 277 -16.30 -10.77 -47.63
N THR A 278 -15.13 -10.44 -47.06
CA THR A 278 -14.68 -9.10 -46.61
C THR A 278 -15.16 -8.45 -45.29
N VAL A 279 -14.14 -8.15 -44.45
CA VAL A 279 -13.89 -7.03 -43.49
C VAL A 279 -14.74 -6.75 -42.24
N ASN A 280 -13.97 -6.61 -41.14
CA ASN A 280 -14.00 -5.61 -40.05
C ASN A 280 -15.07 -5.57 -38.95
N ALA A 281 -14.54 -5.67 -37.73
CA ALA A 281 -14.86 -5.04 -36.44
C ALA A 281 -16.14 -4.18 -36.28
N SER A 282 -16.94 -4.51 -35.26
CA SER A 282 -17.57 -3.54 -34.34
C SER A 282 -18.24 -4.23 -33.15
N THR A 283 -18.09 -3.59 -31.98
CA THR A 283 -18.80 -3.75 -30.69
C THR A 283 -20.33 -3.83 -30.83
N PRO A 284 -21.06 -4.34 -29.81
CA PRO A 284 -22.38 -3.81 -29.52
C PRO A 284 -22.50 -3.25 -28.09
N GLN A 285 -22.85 -1.96 -28.02
CA GLN A 285 -23.70 -1.39 -26.98
C GLN A 285 -25.10 -2.02 -27.05
N GLY A 286 -25.78 -2.13 -25.91
CA GLY A 286 -27.18 -2.54 -25.86
C GLY A 286 -27.75 -2.55 -24.45
N ASN A 287 -28.31 -1.40 -24.05
CA ASN A 287 -29.04 -1.14 -22.82
C ASN A 287 -30.19 -2.14 -22.56
N VAL A 288 -30.37 -2.53 -21.30
CA VAL A 288 -31.69 -2.93 -20.77
C VAL A 288 -31.91 -2.15 -19.47
N ALA A 289 -32.94 -1.31 -19.48
CA ALA A 289 -33.41 -0.52 -18.36
C ALA A 289 -33.94 -1.43 -17.23
N ILE A 290 -33.55 -1.14 -15.99
CA ILE A 290 -34.15 -1.74 -14.78
C ILE A 290 -34.99 -0.66 -14.11
N SER A 291 -36.26 -0.99 -13.88
CA SER A 291 -37.32 -0.17 -13.31
C SER A 291 -37.13 0.12 -11.82
N ASP A 292 -37.66 1.27 -11.42
CA ASP A 292 -37.28 2.10 -10.28
C ASP A 292 -38.17 1.89 -9.03
N ASP A 293 -38.28 0.66 -8.53
CA ASP A 293 -39.23 0.35 -7.43
C ASP A 293 -38.61 -0.41 -6.22
N THR A 294 -37.30 -0.35 -6.02
CA THR A 294 -36.64 -0.98 -4.85
C THR A 294 -35.83 -0.01 -3.98
N ALA A 295 -35.94 1.30 -4.22
CA ALA A 295 -35.24 2.33 -3.43
C ALA A 295 -36.05 2.85 -2.21
N HIS A 296 -37.36 2.58 -2.12
CA HIS A 296 -38.23 3.16 -1.08
C HIS A 296 -38.41 2.31 0.19
N ALA A 297 -37.85 1.11 0.27
CA ALA A 297 -37.98 0.24 1.46
C ALA A 297 -36.83 0.35 2.48
N LEU A 298 -35.76 1.11 2.16
CA LEU A 298 -34.57 1.25 3.03
C LEU A 298 -34.50 2.60 3.77
N LEU A 299 -35.45 3.50 3.55
CA LEU A 299 -35.47 4.85 4.13
C LEU A 299 -36.49 5.03 5.29
N SER A 300 -37.17 3.98 5.72
CA SER A 300 -38.20 4.05 6.78
C SER A 300 -37.80 3.42 8.12
N LEU A 301 -36.52 3.11 8.34
CA LEU A 301 -36.02 2.55 9.61
C LEU A 301 -35.03 3.48 10.35
N SER A 302 -34.92 4.75 9.96
CA SER A 302 -33.96 5.70 10.56
C SER A 302 -34.60 6.84 11.37
N GLU A 303 -35.83 6.70 11.84
CA GLU A 303 -36.44 7.65 12.77
C GLU A 303 -37.00 6.90 13.97
N ASN A 304 -36.19 6.82 15.03
CA ASN A 304 -36.60 6.83 16.45
C ASN A 304 -35.45 6.35 17.35
N VAL A 305 -34.57 7.25 17.79
CA VAL A 305 -34.03 7.20 19.17
C VAL A 305 -33.69 8.63 19.61
N GLN A 306 -34.45 9.12 20.60
CA GLN A 306 -34.10 10.28 21.42
C GLN A 306 -33.36 9.78 22.67
N THR A 307 -32.31 10.53 23.00
CA THR A 307 -31.39 10.56 24.15
C THR A 307 -31.79 9.87 25.46
N ASP A 308 -30.82 9.18 26.10
CA ASP A 308 -30.51 9.42 27.52
C ASP A 308 -29.06 8.99 27.89
N GLU A 309 -28.44 9.80 28.75
CA GLU A 309 -27.05 9.71 29.23
C GLU A 309 -26.83 8.67 30.36
N LYS A 310 -25.55 8.32 30.54
CA LYS A 310 -24.86 7.63 31.67
C LYS A 310 -24.73 6.12 31.59
N LEU A 311 -23.48 5.65 31.67
CA LEU A 311 -22.96 4.38 32.24
C LEU A 311 -21.44 4.35 31.96
N VAL A 312 -20.57 4.83 32.85
CA VAL A 312 -19.90 4.13 33.97
C VAL A 312 -19.21 2.81 33.57
N ASP A 313 -17.88 2.83 33.71
CA ASP A 313 -16.92 1.74 33.60
C ASP A 313 -17.32 0.51 34.44
N GLU A 314 -17.44 -0.67 33.83
CA GLU A 314 -17.29 -1.94 34.54
C GLU A 314 -16.81 -3.06 33.57
N GLN A 315 -15.54 -3.44 33.71
CA GLN A 315 -15.00 -4.68 33.14
C GLN A 315 -15.57 -5.86 33.92
N VAL A 316 -16.40 -6.70 33.27
CA VAL A 316 -16.83 -7.99 33.83
C VAL A 316 -16.16 -9.13 33.08
N ASP A 317 -15.35 -9.89 33.82
CA ASP A 317 -14.62 -11.08 33.42
C ASP A 317 -15.58 -12.25 33.12
N CYS A 318 -15.79 -12.55 31.83
CA CYS A 318 -16.73 -13.59 31.38
C CYS A 318 -16.19 -15.04 31.50
N LYS A 319 -15.30 -15.34 32.46
CA LYS A 319 -14.73 -16.69 32.62
C LYS A 319 -15.39 -17.58 33.68
N ALA A 320 -16.39 -17.10 34.44
CA ALA A 320 -16.98 -17.87 35.54
C ALA A 320 -18.40 -18.44 35.29
N ALA A 321 -19.02 -18.23 34.13
CA ALA A 321 -20.41 -18.64 33.88
C ALA A 321 -20.58 -19.93 33.06
N MET A 322 -19.54 -20.78 32.96
CA MET A 322 -19.55 -21.94 32.07
C MET A 322 -19.44 -23.31 32.76
N GLU A 323 -19.65 -23.37 34.08
CA GLU A 323 -19.74 -24.63 34.82
C GLU A 323 -20.89 -24.58 35.83
N THR A 324 -22.09 -24.91 35.38
CA THR A 324 -23.13 -25.67 36.12
C THR A 324 -24.45 -25.61 35.34
N SER A 325 -24.62 -26.49 34.37
CA SER A 325 -25.95 -27.05 34.07
C SER A 325 -25.76 -28.41 33.41
N LEU A 326 -26.19 -29.45 34.10
CA LEU A 326 -26.37 -30.77 33.50
C LEU A 326 -27.40 -30.62 32.36
N PRO A 327 -27.17 -31.20 31.16
CA PRO A 327 -28.15 -31.12 30.09
C PRO A 327 -29.41 -31.88 30.50
N ARG A 328 -30.57 -31.21 30.49
CA ARG A 328 -31.87 -31.88 30.56
C ARG A 328 -32.00 -32.85 29.38
N PRO A 329 -32.59 -34.04 29.55
CA PRO A 329 -32.85 -34.92 28.42
C PRO A 329 -33.80 -34.22 27.44
N LEU A 330 -33.32 -34.04 26.21
CA LEU A 330 -34.06 -33.43 25.11
C LEU A 330 -35.20 -34.37 24.71
N THR A 331 -36.44 -34.00 25.00
CA THR A 331 -37.64 -34.64 24.42
C THR A 331 -37.69 -34.37 22.91
N GLU A 332 -38.08 -35.37 22.13
CA GLU A 332 -38.18 -35.28 20.66
C GLU A 332 -39.12 -34.14 20.25
N VAL A 333 -38.58 -33.11 19.59
CA VAL A 333 -39.39 -32.01 19.03
C VAL A 333 -39.57 -32.29 17.53
N THR A 334 -40.75 -32.79 17.18
CA THR A 334 -41.22 -32.87 15.79
C THR A 334 -41.98 -31.59 15.45
N ASP A 335 -41.50 -30.84 14.46
CA ASP A 335 -42.23 -29.69 13.94
C ASP A 335 -43.07 -30.17 12.75
N THR A 336 -44.38 -29.90 12.81
CA THR A 336 -45.35 -30.39 11.82
C THR A 336 -45.89 -29.19 11.07
N ASP A 337 -45.62 -29.12 9.77
CA ASP A 337 -46.15 -28.05 8.92
C ASP A 337 -47.68 -28.22 8.77
N PRO A 338 -48.50 -27.28 9.30
CA PRO A 338 -49.96 -27.44 9.34
C PRO A 338 -50.61 -27.42 7.96
N ALA A 339 -49.92 -27.00 6.89
CA ALA A 339 -50.47 -26.98 5.54
C ALA A 339 -50.23 -28.28 4.74
N THR A 340 -49.21 -29.08 5.09
CA THR A 340 -48.79 -30.24 4.28
C THR A 340 -48.69 -31.55 5.08
N GLY A 341 -48.81 -31.50 6.41
CA GLY A 341 -48.72 -32.68 7.27
C GLY A 341 -47.35 -33.34 7.29
N LEU A 342 -46.33 -32.71 6.72
CA LEU A 342 -44.99 -33.25 6.62
C LEU A 342 -44.28 -33.09 7.98
N VAL A 343 -44.05 -34.21 8.68
CA VAL A 343 -43.28 -34.26 9.91
C VAL A 343 -41.80 -34.04 9.56
N ARG A 344 -41.26 -32.85 9.84
CA ARG A 344 -39.83 -32.59 9.66
C ARG A 344 -39.10 -33.05 10.91
N ASN A 345 -38.37 -34.15 10.80
CA ASN A 345 -37.48 -34.58 11.86
C ASN A 345 -36.29 -33.62 11.90
N VAL A 346 -36.39 -32.57 12.72
CA VAL A 346 -35.38 -31.51 12.85
C VAL A 346 -34.00 -32.11 13.16
N ARG A 347 -33.97 -33.22 13.91
CA ARG A 347 -32.74 -33.97 14.23
C ARG A 347 -32.11 -34.65 13.02
N ALA A 348 -32.89 -35.09 12.03
CA ALA A 348 -32.36 -35.66 10.79
C ALA A 348 -31.79 -34.57 9.88
N ILE A 349 -32.44 -33.40 9.81
CA ILE A 349 -31.94 -32.23 9.05
C ILE A 349 -30.68 -31.66 9.70
N MET A 350 -30.63 -31.57 11.04
CA MET A 350 -29.46 -31.10 11.77
C MET A 350 -28.33 -32.14 11.88
N SER A 351 -28.60 -33.44 11.70
CA SER A 351 -27.56 -34.50 11.73
C SER A 351 -27.01 -34.88 10.35
N GLN A 352 -27.57 -34.33 9.25
CA GLN A 352 -26.91 -34.44 7.95
C GLN A 352 -25.58 -33.71 8.02
N LYS A 353 -24.47 -34.47 7.99
CA LYS A 353 -23.10 -33.94 7.90
C LYS A 353 -23.08 -32.92 6.78
N ALA A 354 -23.00 -31.63 7.13
CA ALA A 354 -22.82 -30.57 6.16
C ALA A 354 -21.63 -30.95 5.26
N ASN A 355 -21.88 -31.06 3.95
CA ASN A 355 -20.84 -31.35 2.98
C ASN A 355 -19.80 -30.24 3.10
N LYS A 356 -18.62 -30.57 3.63
CA LYS A 356 -17.50 -29.65 3.73
C LYS A 356 -16.87 -29.56 2.35
N THR A 357 -17.05 -28.44 1.68
CA THR A 357 -16.30 -28.14 0.46
C THR A 357 -15.14 -27.22 0.82
N ASN A 358 -13.95 -27.53 0.31
CA ASN A 358 -12.82 -26.63 0.46
C ASN A 358 -12.99 -25.48 -0.51
N ILE A 359 -12.95 -24.25 -0.02
CA ILE A 359 -12.94 -23.04 -0.85
C ILE A 359 -11.59 -22.34 -0.70
N LEU A 360 -11.11 -21.80 -1.80
CA LEU A 360 -9.97 -20.88 -1.81
C LEU A 360 -10.50 -19.48 -1.47
N THR A 361 -9.95 -18.84 -0.44
CA THR A 361 -10.36 -17.49 -0.04
C THR A 361 -9.15 -16.62 0.31
N GLY A 362 -9.27 -15.32 0.11
CA GLY A 362 -8.29 -14.33 0.55
C GLY A 362 -8.60 -13.91 1.98
N ARG A 363 -7.67 -14.17 2.91
CA ARG A 363 -7.76 -13.67 4.28
C ARG A 363 -6.84 -12.47 4.43
N PRO A 364 -7.34 -11.28 4.80
CA PRO A 364 -6.46 -10.15 5.05
C PRO A 364 -5.48 -10.47 6.20
N LEU A 365 -4.25 -10.01 6.06
CA LEU A 365 -3.29 -10.03 7.16
C LEU A 365 -3.82 -9.19 8.32
N LYS A 366 -3.57 -9.66 9.55
CA LYS A 366 -4.01 -8.97 10.77
C LYS A 366 -3.13 -7.75 11.05
N ASP A 367 -1.82 -7.94 10.88
CA ASP A 367 -0.83 -6.90 11.10
C ASP A 367 -0.50 -6.26 9.75
N MET A 368 -0.63 -4.95 9.68
CA MET A 368 -0.28 -4.16 8.51
C MET A 368 0.91 -3.27 8.85
N THR A 369 2.02 -3.46 8.15
CA THR A 369 3.16 -2.53 8.21
C THR A 369 2.83 -1.33 7.34
N GLY A 370 2.52 -0.20 7.96
CA GLY A 370 2.18 1.04 7.27
C GLY A 370 2.04 2.16 8.28
N HIS A 371 2.03 3.39 7.76
CA HIS A 371 1.85 4.58 8.58
C HIS A 371 0.45 5.10 8.37
N THR A 372 -0.22 5.43 9.47
CA THR A 372 -1.44 6.23 9.42
C THR A 372 -1.00 7.69 9.39
N GLY A 373 -1.02 8.30 8.21
CA GLY A 373 -0.63 9.69 8.02
C GLY A 373 -1.16 10.24 6.71
N TYR A 374 -1.16 11.56 6.62
CA TYR A 374 -1.70 12.30 5.49
C TYR A 374 -0.57 12.83 4.61
N LEU A 375 -0.76 12.70 3.31
CA LEU A 375 0.09 13.32 2.28
C LEU A 375 -0.63 14.53 1.71
N THR A 376 -0.06 15.71 1.92
CA THR A 376 -0.56 16.98 1.38
C THR A 376 0.26 17.36 0.15
N PHE A 377 -0.36 17.30 -1.02
CA PHE A 377 0.23 17.67 -2.30
C PHE A 377 -0.16 19.08 -2.70
N ALA A 378 0.71 19.79 -3.42
CA ALA A 378 0.40 21.06 -4.05
C ALA A 378 1.28 21.34 -5.28
N THR A 379 0.85 22.29 -6.12
CA THR A 379 1.60 22.81 -7.28
C THR A 379 2.00 24.25 -7.02
N LEU A 380 3.24 24.60 -7.32
CA LEU A 380 3.63 25.99 -7.57
C LEU A 380 3.62 26.19 -9.09
N TYR A 381 2.79 27.09 -9.60
CA TYR A 381 2.77 27.43 -11.02
C TYR A 381 3.90 28.41 -11.38
N ALA A 382 4.26 28.42 -12.66
CA ALA A 382 5.21 29.38 -13.20
C ALA A 382 4.79 30.80 -12.83
N GLN A 383 5.71 31.57 -12.25
CA GLN A 383 5.46 32.98 -12.01
C GLN A 383 5.65 33.72 -13.34
N CYS A 384 4.57 34.28 -13.88
CA CYS A 384 4.65 35.10 -15.08
C CYS A 384 5.57 36.30 -14.80
N LYS A 385 6.54 36.57 -15.69
CA LYS A 385 7.37 37.78 -15.58
C LYS A 385 6.41 38.96 -15.75
N SER A 386 6.27 39.77 -14.71
CA SER A 386 5.33 40.89 -14.70
C SER A 386 5.68 41.93 -15.77
N SER A 387 5.06 41.79 -16.94
CA SER A 387 4.83 42.88 -17.90
C SER A 387 3.35 43.02 -18.30
N GLU A 388 2.44 42.17 -17.78
CA GLU A 388 1.03 42.13 -18.22
C GLU A 388 0.01 42.13 -17.06
N ALA A 389 0.40 42.56 -15.85
CA ALA A 389 -0.52 42.65 -14.70
C ALA A 389 -1.43 43.90 -14.75
N LYS A 390 -2.11 44.15 -15.88
CA LYS A 390 -3.05 45.28 -16.05
C LYS A 390 -4.40 44.92 -16.67
N CYS A 391 -4.68 43.65 -16.95
CA CYS A 391 -5.93 43.27 -17.64
C CYS A 391 -6.96 42.53 -16.78
N ASP A 392 -6.65 42.12 -15.56
CA ASP A 392 -7.56 41.23 -14.79
C ASP A 392 -8.45 41.95 -13.76
N GLU A 393 -8.53 43.30 -13.76
CA GLU A 393 -9.42 44.05 -12.85
C GLU A 393 -10.76 44.49 -13.48
N GLU A 394 -11.06 44.15 -14.74
CA GLU A 394 -12.29 44.64 -15.43
C GLU A 394 -13.45 43.64 -15.57
N GLU A 395 -13.37 42.39 -15.06
CA GLU A 395 -14.46 41.40 -15.19
C GLU A 395 -15.19 41.04 -13.87
N ALA A 396 -15.22 41.95 -12.89
CA ALA A 396 -16.05 41.78 -11.71
C ALA A 396 -16.78 43.09 -11.32
N GLU A 397 -17.78 43.47 -12.11
CA GLU A 397 -18.86 44.36 -11.70
C GLU A 397 -20.23 43.73 -11.99
#